data_AF-K2D535-F1
#
_entry.id   AF-K2D535-F1
#
_cell.length_a   1.000
_cell.length_b   1.000
_cell.length_c   1.000
_cell.angle_alpha   90.00
_cell.angle_beta   90.00
_cell.angle_gamma   90.00
#
_symmetry.space_group_name_H-M   'P 1'
#
loop_
_entity.id
_entity.type
_entity.pdbx_description
1 polymer ?
#
loop_
_entity_poly.entity_id
_entity_poly.type
_entity_poly.pdbx_seq_one_letter_code
_entity_poly.pdbx_strand_id
1 'polypeptide(L)'
;MIKQQIELIVPEDIIKSWQEIADLLSQICQVPSALIMRLSRPNIEVFVSSSSKDNPYHPGDKEHLEGSGLYCETVINSRNKLLIPDAMADECWKNNPDVKLNMISYLGFPILRPDGDLFGTICLLDNKRNEYSQTIEQLMLKFKGIIEDNLALIYMNQVLGDKAKRLTDYLMEIQALRGLVTICSNCRDIKDKEGQWRPVDYYLIRHPEADFSHGLCPKCSKKLYPDFEDQ
;
A
#
# COMPACT_ATOMS: atom_id res chain seq x y z
N MET A 1 -14.20 -2.46 -13.00
CA MET A 1 -13.25 -1.70 -12.17
C MET A 1 -12.03 -2.58 -11.96
N ILE A 2 -10.89 -2.25 -12.56
CA ILE A 2 -9.65 -2.98 -12.35
C ILE A 2 -9.21 -2.64 -10.92
N LYS A 3 -9.35 -3.59 -9.99
CA LYS A 3 -8.66 -3.50 -8.70
C LYS A 3 -7.16 -3.50 -9.04
N GLN A 4 -6.53 -2.33 -9.12
CA GLN A 4 -5.07 -2.27 -9.14
C GLN A 4 -4.64 -2.89 -7.82
N GLN A 5 -4.06 -4.09 -7.90
CA GLN A 5 -3.54 -4.80 -6.76
C GLN A 5 -2.28 -4.05 -6.35
N ILE A 6 -2.45 -3.07 -5.46
CA ILE A 6 -1.34 -2.28 -4.93
C ILE A 6 -0.42 -3.27 -4.21
N GLU A 7 0.81 -3.36 -4.71
CA GLU A 7 1.88 -4.11 -4.08
C GLU A 7 2.31 -3.34 -2.83
N LEU A 8 1.94 -3.89 -1.68
CA LEU A 8 2.12 -3.25 -0.38
C LEU A 8 3.56 -3.49 0.07
N ILE A 9 4.43 -2.53 -0.23
CA ILE A 9 5.82 -2.56 0.22
C ILE A 9 5.86 -2.09 1.68
N VAL A 10 6.19 -3.01 2.58
CA VAL A 10 6.31 -2.71 4.01
C VAL A 10 7.68 -2.06 4.27
N PRO A 11 7.73 -0.84 4.84
CA PRO A 11 8.98 -0.16 5.18
C PRO A 11 9.84 -0.93 6.20
N GLU A 12 11.17 -0.77 6.14
CA GLU A 12 12.11 -1.49 7.01
C GLU A 12 11.91 -1.21 8.51
N ASP A 13 11.54 0.01 8.88
CA ASP A 13 11.23 0.39 10.27
C ASP A 13 9.99 -0.34 10.80
N ILE A 14 8.97 -0.52 9.96
CA ILE A 14 7.79 -1.31 10.30
C ILE A 14 8.14 -2.79 10.42
N ILE A 15 8.98 -3.32 9.53
CA ILE A 15 9.47 -4.71 9.61
C ILE A 15 10.23 -4.93 10.94
N LYS A 16 11.06 -3.98 11.37
CA LYS A 16 11.74 -4.04 12.68
C LYS A 16 10.76 -4.06 13.85
N SER A 17 9.72 -3.22 13.81
CA SER A 17 8.67 -3.25 14.84
C SER A 17 7.94 -4.61 14.86
N TRP A 18 7.68 -5.20 13.70
CA TRP A 18 7.06 -6.52 13.61
C TRP A 18 7.98 -7.65 14.09
N GLN A 19 9.30 -7.51 13.89
CA GLN A 19 10.30 -8.41 14.48
C GLN A 19 10.25 -8.36 16.00
N GLU A 20 10.20 -7.17 16.61
CA GLU A 20 10.06 -7.01 18.06
C GLU A 20 8.75 -7.63 18.58
N ILE A 21 7.65 -7.51 17.83
CA ILE A 21 6.38 -8.18 18.15
C ILE A 21 6.55 -9.69 18.18
N ALA A 22 7.18 -10.29 17.16
CA ALA A 22 7.41 -11.73 17.10
C ALA A 22 8.31 -12.20 18.25
N ASP A 23 9.38 -11.47 18.56
CA ASP A 23 10.30 -11.79 19.65
C ASP A 23 9.59 -11.74 21.02
N LEU A 24 8.80 -10.68 21.27
CA LEU A 24 8.01 -10.56 22.50
C LEU A 24 6.95 -11.65 22.62
N LEU A 25 6.27 -12.00 21.52
CA LEU A 25 5.29 -13.08 21.52
C LEU A 25 5.93 -14.42 21.89
N SER A 26 7.07 -14.76 21.29
CA SER A 26 7.82 -15.98 21.63
C SER A 26 8.25 -15.98 23.10
N GLN A 27 8.78 -14.85 23.60
CA GLN A 27 9.24 -14.72 24.98
C GLN A 27 8.10 -14.81 26.00
N ILE A 28 7.00 -14.08 25.80
CA ILE A 28 5.86 -14.03 26.72
C ILE A 28 5.13 -15.38 26.74
N CYS A 29 4.94 -16.00 25.58
CA CYS A 29 4.25 -17.27 25.47
C CYS A 29 5.15 -18.47 25.77
N GLN A 30 6.47 -18.25 25.89
CA GLN A 30 7.50 -19.27 26.09
C GLN A 30 7.46 -20.37 25.02
N VAL A 31 7.28 -19.95 23.77
CA VAL A 31 7.22 -20.86 22.61
C VAL A 31 8.46 -20.72 21.73
N PRO A 32 8.91 -21.80 21.06
CA PRO A 32 10.01 -21.77 20.11
C PRO A 32 9.80 -20.76 18.98
N SER A 33 8.59 -20.68 18.39
CA SER A 33 8.41 -19.89 17.17
C SER A 33 7.19 -19.00 17.26
N ALA A 34 7.39 -17.72 16.93
CA ALA A 34 6.34 -16.78 16.60
C ALA A 34 6.65 -16.19 15.21
N LEU A 35 5.69 -16.27 14.29
CA LEU A 35 5.90 -15.94 12.89
C LEU A 35 4.83 -14.97 12.40
N ILE A 36 5.25 -14.10 11.48
CA ILE A 36 4.34 -13.41 10.55
C ILE A 36 4.61 -13.99 9.17
N MET A 37 3.61 -14.68 8.63
CA MET A 37 3.64 -15.25 7.29
C MET A 37 3.06 -14.24 6.32
N ARG A 38 3.63 -14.12 5.13
CA ARG A 38 3.09 -13.32 4.02
C ARG A 38 2.60 -14.22 2.91
N LEU A 39 1.39 -13.95 2.43
CA LEU A 39 0.78 -14.64 1.31
C LEU A 39 1.27 -14.01 0.00
N SER A 40 2.07 -14.77 -0.75
CA SER A 40 2.65 -14.38 -2.03
C SER A 40 2.28 -15.44 -3.06
N ARG A 41 1.00 -15.44 -3.51
CA ARG A 41 0.42 -16.51 -4.34
C ARG A 41 1.33 -16.86 -5.53
N PRO A 42 1.56 -18.16 -5.80
CA PRO A 42 0.89 -19.33 -5.20
C PRO A 42 1.49 -19.82 -3.87
N ASN A 43 2.45 -19.08 -3.30
CA ASN A 43 3.21 -19.50 -2.13
C ASN A 43 2.81 -18.73 -0.87
N ILE A 44 3.25 -19.24 0.26
CA ILE A 44 3.32 -18.51 1.53
C ILE A 44 4.78 -18.47 1.96
N GLU A 45 5.22 -17.34 2.51
CA GLU A 45 6.60 -17.17 2.95
C GLU A 45 6.66 -16.66 4.38
N VAL A 46 7.72 -17.05 5.09
CA VAL A 46 8.07 -16.51 6.41
C VAL A 46 8.53 -15.08 6.20
N PHE A 47 7.72 -14.10 6.59
CA PHE A 47 8.04 -12.69 6.42
C PHE A 47 8.83 -12.15 7.61
N VAL A 48 8.42 -12.53 8.83
CA VAL A 48 9.11 -12.25 10.09
C VAL A 48 9.13 -13.52 10.93
N SER A 49 10.25 -13.79 11.59
CA SER A 49 10.47 -14.97 12.43
C SER A 49 11.13 -14.57 13.73
N SER A 50 10.61 -15.02 14.88
CA SER A 50 11.19 -14.70 16.18
C SER A 50 12.63 -15.21 16.34
N SER A 51 13.51 -14.44 16.96
CA SER A 51 14.92 -14.76 17.19
C SER A 51 15.11 -15.65 18.44
N SER A 52 14.39 -16.76 18.50
CA SER A 52 14.46 -17.73 19.60
C SER A 52 15.44 -18.87 19.28
N LYS A 53 16.03 -19.49 20.31
CA LYS A 53 17.07 -20.51 20.16
C LYS A 53 16.61 -21.77 19.42
N ASP A 54 15.35 -22.17 19.59
CA ASP A 54 14.81 -23.42 19.07
C ASP A 54 13.85 -23.19 17.89
N ASN A 55 13.89 -22.00 17.29
CA ASN A 55 13.07 -21.66 16.12
C ASN A 55 13.68 -22.25 14.83
N PRO A 56 13.00 -23.17 14.12
CA PRO A 56 13.52 -23.76 12.89
C PRO A 56 13.27 -22.90 11.63
N TYR A 57 12.51 -21.80 11.74
CA TYR A 57 12.07 -21.01 10.60
C TYR A 57 12.92 -19.76 10.39
N HIS A 58 13.23 -19.45 9.12
CA HIS A 58 14.02 -18.29 8.73
C HIS A 58 13.24 -17.34 7.82
N PRO A 59 13.39 -16.00 7.99
CA PRO A 59 12.80 -15.05 7.06
C PRO A 59 13.22 -15.34 5.61
N GLY A 60 12.23 -15.42 4.72
CA GLY A 60 12.42 -15.76 3.31
C GLY A 60 12.15 -17.22 2.95
N ASP A 61 12.02 -18.13 3.93
CA ASP A 61 11.57 -19.51 3.67
C ASP A 61 10.20 -19.48 2.99
N LYS A 62 10.01 -20.32 1.97
CA LYS A 62 8.78 -20.34 1.17
C LYS A 62 8.27 -21.75 0.97
N GLU A 63 6.96 -21.89 1.02
CA GLU A 63 6.26 -23.13 0.72
C GLU A 63 5.10 -22.87 -0.24
N HIS A 64 4.80 -23.88 -1.05
CA HIS A 64 3.58 -23.85 -1.84
C HIS A 64 2.38 -23.89 -0.89
N LEU A 65 1.34 -23.07 -1.11
CA LEU A 65 0.23 -22.99 -0.16
C LEU A 65 -0.80 -24.10 -0.39
N GLU A 66 -1.27 -24.27 -1.63
CA GLU A 66 -2.43 -25.12 -1.92
C GLU A 66 -2.05 -26.61 -1.86
N GLY A 67 -2.76 -27.38 -1.05
CA GLY A 67 -2.49 -28.80 -0.86
C GLY A 67 -1.24 -29.10 -0.04
N SER A 68 -0.69 -28.10 0.66
CA SER A 68 0.51 -28.24 1.49
C SER A 68 0.25 -28.99 2.79
N GLY A 69 -0.98 -28.89 3.31
CA GLY A 69 -1.34 -29.41 4.63
C GLY A 69 -0.76 -28.57 5.78
N LEU A 70 -0.19 -27.40 5.51
CA LEU A 70 0.31 -26.48 6.52
C LEU A 70 -0.83 -25.92 7.39
N TYR A 71 -0.53 -25.56 8.64
CA TYR A 71 -1.52 -24.93 9.51
C TYR A 71 -2.03 -23.60 8.93
N CYS A 72 -1.11 -22.79 8.39
CA CYS A 72 -1.41 -21.50 7.80
C CYS A 72 -2.33 -21.62 6.57
N GLU A 73 -2.27 -22.71 5.80
CA GLU A 73 -3.20 -22.97 4.70
C GLU A 73 -4.65 -22.99 5.20
N THR A 74 -4.91 -23.68 6.31
CA THR A 74 -6.26 -23.76 6.88
C THR A 74 -6.74 -22.40 7.41
N VAL A 75 -5.86 -21.61 8.03
CA VAL A 75 -6.17 -20.25 8.48
C VAL A 75 -6.53 -19.35 7.29
N ILE A 76 -5.75 -19.41 6.21
CA ILE A 76 -5.97 -18.65 4.98
C ILE A 76 -7.28 -19.05 4.30
N ASN A 77 -7.54 -20.35 4.16
CA ASN A 77 -8.73 -20.87 3.48
C ASN A 77 -10.02 -20.60 4.28
N SER A 78 -9.98 -20.78 5.60
CA SER A 78 -11.13 -20.53 6.47
C SER A 78 -11.36 -19.06 6.82
N ARG A 79 -10.34 -18.21 6.64
CA ARG A 79 -10.29 -16.83 7.14
C ARG A 79 -10.62 -16.71 8.63
N ASN A 80 -10.26 -17.73 9.41
CA ASN A 80 -10.58 -17.79 10.84
C ASN A 80 -9.38 -18.28 11.67
N LYS A 81 -9.46 -18.11 13.00
CA LYS A 81 -8.49 -18.65 13.94
C LYS A 81 -8.39 -20.17 13.77
N LEU A 82 -7.15 -20.69 13.84
CA LEU A 82 -6.88 -22.11 14.03
C LEU A 82 -6.11 -22.30 15.34
N LEU A 83 -6.58 -23.23 16.16
CA LEU A 83 -5.92 -23.65 17.40
C LEU A 83 -5.81 -25.18 17.38
N ILE A 84 -4.58 -25.68 17.38
CA ILE A 84 -4.24 -27.10 17.46
C ILE A 84 -3.33 -27.29 18.67
N PRO A 85 -3.84 -27.81 19.79
CA PRO A 85 -3.01 -27.98 20.98
C PRO A 85 -1.93 -29.03 20.86
N ASP A 86 -2.19 -30.09 20.08
CA ASP A 86 -1.25 -31.19 19.82
C ASP A 86 -1.67 -31.94 18.56
N ALA A 87 -0.91 -31.77 17.50
CA ALA A 87 -1.11 -32.41 16.21
C ALA A 87 -0.84 -33.91 16.24
N MET A 88 0.03 -34.39 17.13
CA MET A 88 0.31 -35.82 17.25
C MET A 88 -0.88 -36.59 17.81
N ALA A 89 -1.74 -35.91 18.57
CA ALA A 89 -2.97 -36.45 19.13
C ALA A 89 -4.18 -36.30 18.19
N ASP A 90 -4.04 -35.63 17.06
CA ASP A 90 -5.11 -35.32 16.12
C ASP A 90 -4.88 -36.03 14.77
N GLU A 91 -5.83 -36.89 14.38
CA GLU A 91 -5.75 -37.69 13.16
C GLU A 91 -5.66 -36.83 11.88
N CYS A 92 -6.22 -35.62 11.89
CA CYS A 92 -6.15 -34.69 10.77
C CYS A 92 -4.79 -33.99 10.66
N TRP A 93 -4.08 -33.83 11.78
CA TRP A 93 -2.87 -33.00 11.86
C TRP A 93 -1.58 -33.78 12.10
N LYS A 94 -1.63 -35.05 12.48
CA LYS A 94 -0.45 -35.88 12.78
C LYS A 94 0.58 -35.98 11.63
N ASN A 95 0.14 -35.78 10.39
CA ASN A 95 0.97 -35.82 9.20
C ASN A 95 1.35 -34.43 8.67
N ASN A 96 1.07 -33.36 9.43
CA ASN A 96 1.37 -32.00 9.03
C ASN A 96 2.89 -31.82 8.81
N PRO A 97 3.32 -31.03 7.80
CA PRO A 97 4.74 -30.83 7.49
C PRO A 97 5.59 -30.33 8.68
N ASP A 98 5.04 -29.42 9.50
CA ASP A 98 5.72 -28.79 10.62
C ASP A 98 6.00 -29.76 11.78
N VAL A 99 5.29 -30.89 11.85
CA VAL A 99 5.59 -31.98 12.80
C VAL A 99 7.00 -32.53 12.58
N LYS A 100 7.49 -32.54 11.33
CA LYS A 100 8.88 -32.97 11.01
C LYS A 100 9.93 -32.00 11.55
N LEU A 101 9.54 -30.74 11.79
CA LEU A 101 10.35 -29.70 12.42
C LEU A 101 10.14 -29.66 13.94
N ASN A 102 9.49 -30.67 14.51
CA ASN A 102 9.14 -30.77 15.92
C ASN A 102 8.17 -29.65 16.39
N MET A 103 7.33 -29.12 15.50
CA MET A 103 6.30 -28.12 15.81
C MET A 103 4.93 -28.79 15.81
N ILE A 104 4.52 -29.25 16.98
CA ILE A 104 3.31 -30.09 17.16
C ILE A 104 2.09 -29.30 17.63
N SER A 105 2.26 -28.06 18.08
CA SER A 105 1.17 -27.20 18.52
C SER A 105 1.16 -25.91 17.72
N TYR A 106 -0.03 -25.37 17.45
CA TYR A 106 -0.23 -24.19 16.61
C TYR A 106 -1.37 -23.30 17.11
N LEU A 107 -1.15 -22.00 17.15
CA LEU A 107 -2.18 -20.97 17.26
C LEU A 107 -1.95 -19.91 16.20
N GLY A 108 -2.91 -19.71 15.30
CA GLY A 108 -2.76 -18.75 14.20
C GLY A 108 -4.02 -17.97 13.87
N PHE A 109 -3.83 -16.74 13.40
CA PHE A 109 -4.89 -15.83 12.99
C PHE A 109 -4.59 -15.23 11.61
N PRO A 110 -5.61 -15.00 10.76
CA PRO A 110 -5.42 -14.35 9.47
C PRO A 110 -5.12 -12.86 9.69
N ILE A 111 -4.22 -12.31 8.88
CA ILE A 111 -3.95 -10.87 8.79
C ILE A 111 -4.61 -10.35 7.51
N LEU A 112 -5.44 -9.32 7.64
CA LEU A 112 -6.15 -8.71 6.54
C LEU A 112 -5.45 -7.44 6.06
N ARG A 113 -5.54 -7.22 4.76
CA ARG A 113 -5.25 -5.94 4.12
C ARG A 113 -6.46 -5.02 4.24
N PRO A 114 -6.30 -3.70 4.03
CA PRO A 114 -7.40 -2.73 4.10
C PRO A 114 -8.49 -2.95 3.05
N ASP A 115 -8.18 -3.63 1.96
CA ASP A 115 -9.11 -4.02 0.89
C ASP A 115 -9.94 -5.27 1.22
N GLY A 116 -9.71 -5.89 2.39
CA GLY A 116 -10.37 -7.11 2.86
C GLY A 116 -9.77 -8.41 2.29
N ASP A 117 -8.71 -8.31 1.48
CA ASP A 117 -7.93 -9.47 1.06
C ASP A 117 -6.91 -9.87 2.13
N LEU A 118 -6.32 -11.06 2.00
CA LEU A 118 -5.37 -11.59 2.98
C LEU A 118 -3.97 -11.02 2.73
N PHE A 119 -3.34 -10.52 3.79
CA PHE A 119 -1.89 -10.29 3.81
C PHE A 119 -1.14 -11.59 4.11
N GLY A 120 -1.66 -12.40 5.04
CA GLY A 120 -1.01 -13.62 5.52
C GLY A 120 -1.54 -14.05 6.88
N THR A 121 -0.66 -14.53 7.77
CA THR A 121 -1.05 -15.00 9.11
C THR A 121 -0.06 -14.57 10.18
N ILE A 122 -0.52 -14.35 11.40
CA ILE A 122 0.33 -14.30 12.60
C ILE A 122 0.10 -15.57 13.41
N CYS A 123 1.17 -16.25 13.83
CA CYS A 123 1.04 -17.52 14.52
C CYS A 123 2.14 -17.81 15.55
N LEU A 124 1.81 -18.68 16.49
CA LEU A 124 2.71 -19.31 17.45
C LEU A 124 2.81 -20.80 17.13
N LEU A 125 4.01 -21.37 17.25
CA LEU A 125 4.24 -22.80 17.16
C LEU A 125 5.03 -23.30 18.36
N ASP A 126 4.67 -24.48 18.85
CA ASP A 126 5.28 -25.09 20.03
C ASP A 126 5.64 -26.56 19.79
N ASN A 127 6.74 -26.98 20.41
CA ASN A 127 7.24 -28.35 20.39
C ASN A 127 6.65 -29.23 21.49
N LYS A 128 5.76 -28.66 22.29
CA LYS A 128 4.98 -29.34 23.32
C LYS A 128 3.50 -29.04 23.09
N ARG A 129 2.65 -29.86 23.70
CA ARG A 129 1.22 -29.59 23.77
C ARG A 129 0.97 -28.23 24.43
N ASN A 130 0.20 -27.37 23.77
CA ASN A 130 -0.12 -26.04 24.28
C ASN A 130 -1.55 -25.64 23.91
N GLU A 131 -2.42 -25.49 24.90
CA GLU A 131 -3.82 -25.11 24.66
C GLU A 131 -3.99 -23.60 24.43
N TYR A 132 -2.95 -22.80 24.76
CA TYR A 132 -2.93 -21.34 24.76
C TYR A 132 -4.08 -20.70 25.55
N SER A 133 -3.74 -19.99 26.64
CA SER A 133 -4.76 -19.32 27.44
C SER A 133 -5.53 -18.26 26.64
N GLN A 134 -6.75 -17.94 27.09
CA GLN A 134 -7.52 -16.83 26.52
C GLN A 134 -6.73 -15.51 26.52
N THR A 135 -5.87 -15.27 27.51
CA THR A 135 -4.99 -14.09 27.55
C THR A 135 -3.98 -14.09 26.40
N ILE A 136 -3.41 -15.25 26.05
CA ILE A 136 -2.52 -15.38 24.88
C ILE A 136 -3.30 -15.14 23.59
N GLU A 137 -4.53 -15.66 23.48
CA GLU A 137 -5.37 -15.35 22.31
C GLU A 137 -5.65 -13.84 22.18
N GLN A 138 -5.96 -13.16 23.29
CA GLN A 138 -6.16 -11.71 23.28
C GLN A 138 -4.88 -10.96 22.91
N LEU A 139 -3.72 -11.41 23.40
CA LEU A 139 -2.43 -10.84 23.05
C LEU A 139 -2.17 -10.94 21.54
N MET A 140 -2.40 -12.12 20.96
CA MET A 140 -2.28 -12.36 19.52
C MET A 140 -3.23 -11.46 18.73
N LEU A 141 -4.48 -11.30 19.16
CA LEU A 141 -5.45 -10.41 18.52
C LEU A 141 -5.02 -8.93 18.59
N LYS A 142 -4.40 -8.48 19.69
CA LYS A 142 -3.88 -7.11 19.81
C LYS A 142 -2.70 -6.86 18.87
N PHE A 143 -1.74 -7.78 18.82
CA PHE A 143 -0.62 -7.65 17.89
C PHE A 143 -1.04 -7.78 16.43
N LYS A 144 -1.98 -8.68 16.13
CA LYS A 144 -2.64 -8.74 14.82
C LYS A 144 -3.21 -7.37 14.44
N GLY A 145 -3.98 -6.74 15.33
CA GLY A 145 -4.58 -5.43 15.08
C GLY A 145 -3.54 -4.36 14.76
N ILE A 146 -2.42 -4.34 15.49
CA ILE A 146 -1.30 -3.40 15.22
C ILE A 146 -0.74 -3.60 13.80
N ILE A 147 -0.53 -4.86 13.38
CA ILE A 147 -0.04 -5.19 12.04
C ILE A 147 -1.03 -4.73 10.97
N GLU A 148 -2.32 -4.99 11.16
CA GLU A 148 -3.39 -4.56 10.24
C GLU A 148 -3.49 -3.03 10.16
N ASP A 149 -3.37 -2.32 11.29
CA ASP A 149 -3.35 -0.87 11.34
C ASP A 149 -2.13 -0.28 10.63
N ASN A 150 -0.95 -0.91 10.77
CA ASN A 150 0.25 -0.51 10.03
C ASN A 150 0.05 -0.70 8.51
N LEU A 151 -0.52 -1.83 8.08
CA LEU A 151 -0.85 -2.08 6.68
C LEU A 151 -1.84 -1.04 6.14
N ALA A 152 -2.83 -0.65 6.95
CA ALA A 152 -3.78 0.41 6.60
C ALA A 152 -3.11 1.77 6.44
N LEU A 153 -2.21 2.14 7.35
CA LEU A 153 -1.47 3.38 7.27
C LEU A 153 -0.58 3.45 6.02
N ILE A 154 0.14 2.37 5.73
CA ILE A 154 1.00 2.28 4.53
C ILE A 154 0.15 2.45 3.26
N TYR A 155 -0.97 1.72 3.18
CA TYR A 155 -1.89 1.81 2.05
C TYR A 155 -2.45 3.23 1.86
N MET A 156 -2.91 3.87 2.94
CA MET A 156 -3.44 5.23 2.88
C MET A 156 -2.38 6.24 2.45
N ASN A 157 -1.14 6.13 2.95
CA ASN A 157 -0.04 7.01 2.58
C ASN A 157 0.32 6.89 1.09
N GLN A 158 0.30 5.68 0.52
CA GLN A 158 0.49 5.49 -0.92
C GLN A 158 -0.63 6.14 -1.74
N VAL A 159 -1.89 5.91 -1.36
CA VAL A 159 -3.06 6.52 -2.04
C VAL A 159 -3.03 8.04 -1.96
N LEU A 160 -2.62 8.61 -0.82
CA LEU A 160 -2.44 10.06 -0.65
C LEU A 160 -1.33 10.59 -1.54
N GLY A 161 -0.18 9.90 -1.62
CA GLY A 161 0.93 10.27 -2.50
C GLY A 161 0.51 10.31 -3.97
N ASP A 162 -0.21 9.28 -4.44
CA ASP A 162 -0.71 9.22 -5.82
C ASP A 162 -1.68 10.36 -6.15
N LYS A 163 -2.60 10.67 -5.21
CA LYS A 163 -3.53 11.79 -5.37
C LYS A 163 -2.81 13.13 -5.39
N ALA A 164 -1.81 13.32 -4.53
CA ALA A 164 -1.02 14.55 -4.50
C ALA A 164 -0.25 14.75 -5.83
N LYS A 165 0.33 13.68 -6.37
CA LYS A 165 0.99 13.71 -7.68
C LYS A 165 0.01 14.10 -8.80
N ARG A 166 -1.14 13.44 -8.89
CA ARG A 166 -2.18 13.77 -9.89
C ARG A 166 -2.67 15.21 -9.78
N LEU A 167 -2.85 15.71 -8.55
CA LEU A 167 -3.24 17.11 -8.34
C LEU A 167 -2.16 18.06 -8.86
N THR A 168 -0.89 17.72 -8.66
CA THR A 168 0.25 18.50 -9.16
C THR A 168 0.27 18.50 -10.68
N ASP A 169 0.06 17.34 -11.30
CA ASP A 169 0.00 17.21 -12.77
C ASP A 169 -1.14 18.07 -13.36
N TYR A 170 -2.35 18.04 -12.77
CA TYR A 170 -3.45 18.89 -13.20
C TYR A 170 -3.17 20.39 -13.02
N LEU A 171 -2.48 20.77 -11.94
CA LEU A 171 -2.08 22.15 -11.71
C LEU A 171 -1.08 22.63 -12.77
N MET A 172 -0.12 21.78 -13.16
CA MET A 172 0.83 22.08 -14.24
C MET A 172 0.11 22.27 -15.59
N GLU A 173 -0.85 21.39 -15.93
CA GLU A 173 -1.66 21.52 -17.15
C GLU A 173 -2.47 22.84 -17.16
N ILE A 174 -3.13 23.17 -16.05
CA ILE A 174 -3.89 24.43 -15.94
C ILE A 174 -2.98 25.65 -16.01
N GLN A 175 -1.79 25.60 -15.40
CA GLN A 175 -0.82 26.69 -15.46
C GLN A 175 -0.30 26.91 -16.88
N ALA A 176 0.01 25.85 -17.62
CA ALA A 176 0.39 25.94 -19.04
C ALA A 176 -0.73 26.59 -19.88
N LEU A 177 -2.00 26.24 -19.63
CA LEU A 177 -3.14 26.87 -20.31
C LEU A 177 -3.35 28.33 -19.91
N ARG A 178 -3.07 28.71 -18.65
CA ARG A 178 -3.16 30.10 -18.18
C ARG A 178 -1.99 30.98 -18.64
N GLY A 179 -0.87 30.37 -19.04
CA GLY A 179 0.27 31.05 -19.64
C GLY A 179 0.01 31.51 -21.07
N LEU A 180 -0.95 30.91 -21.77
CA LEU A 180 -1.33 31.26 -23.16
C LEU A 180 -2.17 32.53 -23.21
N VAL A 181 -1.55 33.63 -23.62
CA VAL A 181 -2.21 34.92 -23.86
C VAL A 181 -2.31 35.22 -25.35
N THR A 182 -3.41 35.84 -25.78
CA THR A 182 -3.55 36.26 -27.18
C THR A 182 -2.83 37.58 -27.40
N ILE A 183 -1.81 37.56 -28.26
CA ILE A 183 -1.09 38.73 -28.74
C ILE A 183 -1.59 39.13 -30.14
N CYS A 184 -1.70 40.43 -30.38
CA CYS A 184 -2.09 40.96 -31.69
C CYS A 184 -0.93 40.78 -32.67
N SER A 185 -1.14 40.06 -33.77
CA SER A 185 -0.12 39.80 -34.79
C SER A 185 0.42 41.05 -35.48
N ASN A 186 -0.29 42.18 -35.38
CA ASN A 186 0.10 43.44 -36.01
C ASN A 186 0.72 44.45 -35.03
N CYS A 187 0.05 44.78 -33.92
CA CYS A 187 0.55 45.79 -32.97
C CYS A 187 1.24 45.23 -31.72
N ARG A 188 1.21 43.91 -31.52
CA ARG A 188 1.79 43.20 -30.36
C ARG A 188 1.15 43.53 -28.99
N ASP A 189 0.02 44.21 -28.97
CA ASP A 189 -0.79 44.32 -27.74
C ASP A 189 -1.32 42.95 -27.33
N ILE A 190 -1.47 42.72 -26.03
CA ILE A 190 -1.98 41.48 -25.43
C ILE A 190 -3.43 41.69 -24.96
N LYS A 191 -4.27 40.67 -25.14
CA LYS A 191 -5.61 40.61 -24.58
C LYS A 191 -5.56 40.08 -23.14
N ASP A 192 -5.97 40.89 -22.16
CA ASP A 192 -6.02 40.51 -20.75
C ASP A 192 -7.21 39.59 -20.41
N LYS A 193 -7.32 39.18 -19.15
CA LYS A 193 -8.37 38.25 -18.67
C LYS A 193 -9.77 38.86 -18.74
N GLU A 194 -9.85 40.19 -18.68
CA GLU A 194 -11.07 40.97 -18.84
C GLU A 194 -11.43 41.20 -20.32
N GLY A 195 -10.58 40.74 -21.24
CA GLY A 195 -10.78 40.82 -22.69
C GLY A 195 -10.33 42.15 -23.32
N GLN A 196 -9.66 43.01 -22.56
CA GLN A 196 -9.15 44.31 -23.01
C GLN A 196 -7.75 44.17 -23.60
N TRP A 197 -7.43 44.99 -24.59
CA TRP A 197 -6.11 45.00 -25.23
C TRP A 197 -5.19 46.01 -24.54
N ARG A 198 -4.01 45.55 -24.12
CA ARG A 198 -2.99 46.35 -23.41
C ARG A 198 -1.59 46.11 -23.99
N PRO A 199 -0.64 47.05 -23.83
CA PRO A 199 0.75 46.83 -24.24
C PRO A 199 1.35 45.59 -23.58
N VAL A 200 2.18 44.86 -24.33
CA VAL A 200 2.81 43.59 -23.89
C VAL A 200 3.56 43.70 -22.56
N ASP A 201 4.26 44.81 -22.33
CA ASP A 201 5.05 45.05 -21.11
C ASP A 201 4.19 45.00 -19.84
N TYR A 202 2.91 45.40 -19.93
CA TYR A 202 1.97 45.36 -18.79
C TYR A 202 1.75 43.92 -18.30
N TYR A 203 1.79 42.95 -19.21
CA TYR A 203 1.51 41.54 -18.91
C TYR A 203 2.78 40.78 -18.52
N LEU A 204 3.88 40.98 -19.26
CA LEU A 204 5.14 40.27 -19.05
C LEU A 204 5.78 40.53 -17.68
N ILE A 205 5.62 41.73 -17.11
CA ILE A 205 6.12 42.04 -15.75
C ILE A 205 5.48 41.14 -14.67
N ARG A 206 4.22 40.71 -14.88
CA ARG A 206 3.45 39.90 -13.93
C ARG A 206 3.46 38.41 -14.27
N HIS A 207 3.75 38.08 -15.51
CA HIS A 207 3.70 36.72 -16.06
C HIS A 207 4.90 36.49 -16.99
N PRO A 208 6.13 36.40 -16.46
CA PRO A 208 7.35 36.24 -17.26
C PRO A 208 7.40 34.89 -17.99
N GLU A 209 6.69 33.88 -17.50
CA GLU A 209 6.60 32.53 -18.08
C GLU A 209 5.51 32.39 -19.17
N ALA A 210 4.98 33.50 -19.70
CA ALA A 210 3.82 33.46 -20.61
C ALA A 210 4.18 33.04 -22.04
N ASP A 211 3.32 32.21 -22.63
CA ASP A 211 3.36 31.82 -24.04
C ASP A 211 2.27 32.56 -24.85
N PHE A 212 2.48 32.72 -26.15
CA PHE A 212 1.60 33.56 -26.99
C PHE A 212 0.81 32.77 -28.04
N SER A 213 -0.49 33.02 -28.08
CA SER A 213 -1.36 32.72 -29.21
C SER A 213 -1.57 33.99 -30.04
N HIS A 214 -1.86 33.86 -31.34
CA HIS A 214 -1.95 35.00 -32.24
C HIS A 214 -3.41 35.36 -32.59
N GLY A 215 -3.71 36.64 -32.68
CA GLY A 215 -5.00 37.17 -33.12
C GLY A 215 -4.88 38.60 -33.65
N LEU A 216 -6.02 39.26 -33.90
CA LEU A 216 -6.06 40.67 -34.30
C LEU A 216 -6.90 41.48 -33.32
N CYS A 217 -6.33 42.56 -32.78
CA CYS A 217 -7.10 43.49 -31.96
C CYS A 217 -8.07 44.32 -32.83
N PRO A 218 -9.19 44.83 -32.27
CA PRO A 218 -10.19 45.58 -33.05
C PRO A 218 -9.60 46.75 -33.85
N LYS A 219 -8.63 47.48 -33.27
CA LYS A 219 -7.91 48.57 -33.94
C LYS A 219 -7.15 48.08 -35.18
N CYS A 220 -6.47 46.94 -35.08
CA CYS A 220 -5.67 46.40 -36.19
C CYS A 220 -6.55 45.70 -37.22
N SER A 221 -7.61 45.02 -36.79
CA SER A 221 -8.62 44.44 -37.69
C SER A 221 -9.24 45.52 -38.57
N LYS A 222 -9.73 46.62 -38.00
CA LYS A 222 -10.24 47.80 -38.74
C LYS A 222 -9.23 48.36 -39.74
N LYS A 223 -7.97 48.47 -39.33
CA LYS A 223 -6.91 49.06 -40.16
C LYS A 223 -6.51 48.17 -41.33
N LEU A 224 -6.44 46.86 -41.12
CA LEU A 224 -5.94 45.90 -42.09
C LEU A 224 -7.04 45.33 -43.00
N TYR A 225 -8.27 45.27 -42.50
CA TYR A 225 -9.43 44.69 -43.19
C TYR A 225 -10.66 45.61 -43.05
N PRO A 226 -10.59 46.87 -43.54
CA PRO A 226 -11.69 47.83 -43.40
C PRO A 226 -12.98 47.40 -44.10
N ASP A 227 -12.89 46.57 -45.15
CA ASP A 227 -14.04 46.15 -45.98
C ASP A 227 -14.84 44.98 -45.37
N PHE A 228 -14.44 44.46 -44.20
CA PHE A 228 -15.03 43.28 -43.56
C PHE A 228 -15.86 43.59 -42.29
N GLU A 229 -16.17 44.85 -41.98
CA GLU A 229 -16.85 45.23 -40.72
C GLU A 229 -18.39 45.07 -40.70
N ASP A 230 -19.05 44.81 -41.84
CA ASP A 230 -20.53 44.76 -41.94
C ASP A 230 -21.09 43.37 -42.30
N GLN A 231 -20.85 42.37 -41.44
CA GLN A 231 -21.65 41.12 -41.37
C GLN A 231 -21.95 40.72 -39.93
#